data_AF-A0A947WCH2-F1
#
_entry.id   AF-A0A947WCH2-F1
#
_cell.length_a   1.000
_cell.length_b   1.000
_cell.length_c   1.000
_cell.angle_alpha   90.00
_cell.angle_beta   90.00
_cell.angle_gamma   90.00
#
_symmetry.space_group_name_H-M   'P 1'
#
loop_
_entity.id
_entity.type
_entity.pdbx_description
1 polymer ?
#
loop_
_entity_poly.entity_id
_entity_poly.type
_entity_poly.pdbx_seq_one_letter_code
_entity_poly.pdbx_strand_id
1 'polypeptide(L)'
;MLLFLLASSLTGFTASAQRMTAHFEIFHEAGFSNATEAYARLVEASLESAYDFFMTEGFAIFPEHIRVDILGTYPNELGAEYLEMDDTGDWIPIIEIATEEIMNDYLAYSYVDTSLEDLVASTCAHELFHAIQDYYSIHGMGDVSEQAFVEPQATAIQEAVVPEANDYLEPALDFLLAPDSMAFFQRSYDAGIFWVYVMDRFDLRMILDVMKASTLYDGRYAIDHAFAAVELSFFDVWTDFAVSLATGALPDADVFSLLVPVAESSGWWTKDREPAVVPPPTVRETWRGVPVDLDRVNATNESEYVPQYEDDAIGTPLRVAHAYGIDILEIVIASTTPLTITFEGDSSTQFRTIALSETKDVWSQTLFAQSLTLYPDESTTRIRIVITRSEAGTGKYSIALRPGI
;
A
#
# COMPACT_ATOMS: atom_id res chain seq x y z
N MET A 1 46.67 3.78 -55.68
CA MET A 1 45.44 4.20 -56.38
C MET A 1 44.55 2.97 -56.45
N LEU A 2 43.77 2.74 -55.39
CA LEU A 2 42.95 1.55 -55.18
C LEU A 2 41.62 2.01 -54.58
N LEU A 3 40.52 1.47 -55.10
CA LEU A 3 39.14 1.70 -54.66
C LEU A 3 38.96 1.40 -53.16
N PHE A 4 38.20 2.25 -52.47
CA PHE A 4 37.28 1.81 -51.42
C PHE A 4 35.97 2.60 -51.57
N LEU A 5 34.94 1.90 -52.05
CA LEU A 5 33.54 2.25 -51.83
C LEU A 5 33.27 2.06 -50.34
N LEU A 6 33.14 3.16 -49.60
CA LEU A 6 32.45 3.15 -48.31
C LEU A 6 30.96 3.26 -48.62
N ALA A 7 30.29 2.11 -48.54
CA ALA A 7 28.84 2.05 -48.48
C ALA A 7 28.39 2.87 -47.27
N SER A 8 27.64 3.93 -47.53
CA SER A 8 26.79 4.60 -46.56
C SER A 8 25.76 3.59 -46.07
N SER A 9 26.01 2.96 -44.92
CA SER A 9 24.94 2.37 -44.12
C SER A 9 24.11 3.52 -43.55
N LEU A 10 23.14 3.99 -44.34
CA LEU A 10 21.93 4.56 -43.78
C LEU A 10 21.27 3.43 -42.98
N THR A 11 21.59 3.33 -41.69
CA THR A 11 20.64 2.78 -40.72
C THR A 11 19.48 3.75 -40.71
N GLY A 12 18.43 3.42 -41.46
CA GLY A 12 17.18 4.16 -41.37
C GLY A 12 16.69 4.07 -39.94
N PHE A 13 16.59 5.22 -39.26
CA PHE A 13 15.68 5.34 -38.14
C PHE A 13 14.30 5.00 -38.70
N THR A 14 13.74 3.86 -38.31
CA THR A 14 12.33 3.57 -38.53
C THR A 14 11.55 4.64 -37.79
N ALA A 15 10.61 5.29 -38.47
CA ALA A 15 9.77 6.31 -37.84
C ALA A 15 9.03 5.66 -36.66
N SER A 16 9.04 6.34 -35.49
CA SER A 16 8.15 5.99 -34.38
C SER A 16 6.72 5.93 -34.92
N ALA A 17 6.03 4.82 -34.67
CA ALA A 17 4.63 4.70 -34.99
C ALA A 17 3.85 5.40 -33.88
N GLN A 18 2.95 6.31 -34.28
CA GLN A 18 2.17 7.13 -33.37
C GLN A 18 0.69 6.76 -33.51
N ARG A 19 0.02 6.61 -32.37
CA ARG A 19 -1.43 6.45 -32.26
C ARG A 19 -1.99 7.65 -31.49
N MET A 20 -3.15 8.12 -31.92
CA MET A 20 -3.81 9.29 -31.33
C MET A 20 -5.22 8.90 -30.95
N THR A 21 -5.61 9.19 -29.72
CA THR A 21 -6.96 8.98 -29.22
C THR A 21 -7.61 10.31 -28.82
N ALA A 22 -8.67 10.27 -28.02
CA ALA A 22 -9.28 11.48 -27.49
C ALA A 22 -8.42 12.12 -26.39
N HIS A 23 -7.64 11.31 -25.67
CA HIS A 23 -6.91 11.74 -24.46
C HIS A 23 -5.40 11.43 -24.50
N PHE A 24 -4.93 10.60 -25.43
CA PHE A 24 -3.54 10.11 -25.43
C PHE A 24 -2.83 10.27 -26.79
N GLU A 25 -1.54 10.59 -26.73
CA GLU A 25 -0.60 10.46 -27.84
C GLU A 25 0.37 9.30 -27.54
N ILE A 26 0.20 8.16 -28.22
CA ILE A 26 0.93 6.92 -27.92
C ILE A 26 2.02 6.69 -28.96
N PHE A 27 3.28 6.65 -28.52
CA PHE A 27 4.46 6.40 -29.33
C PHE A 27 4.99 4.98 -29.08
N HIS A 28 5.30 4.27 -30.16
CA HIS A 28 5.99 2.97 -30.07
C HIS A 28 7.02 2.83 -31.20
N GLU A 29 8.26 2.48 -30.84
CA GLU A 29 9.35 2.41 -31.80
C GLU A 29 9.42 1.05 -32.51
N ALA A 30 9.32 1.03 -33.84
CA ALA A 30 9.49 -0.18 -34.64
C ALA A 30 10.95 -0.69 -34.74
N GLY A 31 11.89 -0.13 -33.95
CA GLY A 31 13.34 -0.34 -34.10
C GLY A 31 14.13 -0.65 -32.83
N PHE A 32 13.68 -0.17 -31.67
CA PHE A 32 14.27 -0.50 -30.35
C PHE A 32 13.29 -1.22 -29.41
N SER A 33 11.98 -1.16 -29.68
CA SER A 33 10.95 -1.81 -28.87
C SER A 33 10.24 -2.91 -29.66
N ASN A 34 10.13 -4.11 -29.08
CA ASN A 34 9.36 -5.23 -29.63
C ASN A 34 7.83 -5.02 -29.51
N ALA A 35 7.34 -3.79 -29.36
CA ALA A 35 5.93 -3.49 -29.19
C ALA A 35 5.17 -3.70 -30.51
N THR A 36 4.37 -4.77 -30.56
CA THR A 36 3.53 -5.08 -31.72
C THR A 36 2.39 -4.06 -31.86
N GLU A 37 1.88 -3.85 -33.08
CA GLU A 37 0.68 -3.01 -33.30
C GLU A 37 -0.54 -3.53 -32.51
N ALA A 38 -0.60 -4.84 -32.24
CA ALA A 38 -1.63 -5.43 -31.40
C ALA A 38 -1.46 -5.01 -29.93
N TYR A 39 -0.23 -5.06 -29.41
CA TYR A 39 0.09 -4.61 -28.06
C TYR A 39 -0.16 -3.10 -27.86
N ALA A 40 0.23 -2.26 -28.83
CA ALA A 40 -0.05 -0.83 -28.77
C ALA A 40 -1.56 -0.53 -28.71
N ARG A 41 -2.42 -1.36 -29.33
CA ARG A 41 -3.89 -1.25 -29.22
C ARG A 41 -4.42 -1.72 -27.87
N LEU A 42 -3.77 -2.69 -27.24
CA LEU A 42 -4.10 -3.12 -25.90
C LEU A 42 -3.83 -1.97 -24.91
N VAL A 43 -2.63 -1.39 -24.94
CA VAL A 43 -2.26 -0.23 -24.12
C VAL A 43 -3.22 0.94 -24.35
N GLU A 44 -3.55 1.24 -25.62
CA GLU A 44 -4.55 2.27 -25.98
C GLU A 44 -5.91 2.02 -25.31
N ALA A 45 -6.46 0.81 -25.46
CA ALA A 45 -7.77 0.47 -24.91
C ALA A 45 -7.77 0.50 -23.38
N SER A 46 -6.68 0.05 -22.75
CA SER A 46 -6.50 0.05 -21.30
C SER A 46 -6.45 1.47 -20.73
N LEU A 47 -5.69 2.38 -21.34
CA LEU A 47 -5.59 3.77 -20.90
C LEU A 47 -6.91 4.52 -21.06
N GLU A 48 -7.61 4.36 -22.18
CA GLU A 48 -8.92 4.99 -22.38
C GLU A 48 -9.96 4.44 -21.39
N SER A 49 -9.93 3.14 -21.09
CA SER A 49 -10.81 2.54 -20.08
C SER A 49 -10.52 3.07 -18.68
N ALA A 50 -9.25 3.17 -18.29
CA ALA A 50 -8.84 3.73 -17.01
C ALA A 50 -9.20 5.21 -16.89
N TYR A 51 -9.01 5.99 -17.96
CA TYR A 51 -9.41 7.39 -18.02
C TYR A 51 -10.92 7.56 -17.81
N ASP A 52 -11.74 6.80 -18.55
CA ASP A 52 -13.20 6.84 -18.41
C ASP A 52 -13.65 6.48 -16.99
N PHE A 53 -13.01 5.50 -16.36
CA PHE A 53 -13.23 5.16 -14.96
C PHE A 53 -12.93 6.36 -14.04
N PHE A 54 -11.73 6.93 -14.13
CA PHE A 54 -11.33 8.04 -13.26
C PHE A 54 -12.22 9.26 -13.42
N MET A 55 -12.58 9.62 -14.64
CA MET A 55 -13.46 10.75 -14.89
C MET A 55 -14.88 10.50 -14.38
N THR A 56 -15.37 9.25 -14.46
CA THR A 56 -16.67 8.85 -13.90
C THR A 56 -16.69 8.98 -12.37
N GLU A 57 -15.59 8.60 -11.72
CA GLU A 57 -15.41 8.68 -10.27
C GLU A 57 -15.11 10.10 -9.77
N GLY A 58 -14.98 11.07 -10.69
CA GLY A 58 -14.85 12.49 -10.37
C GLY A 58 -13.43 12.95 -10.06
N PHE A 59 -12.42 12.16 -10.47
CA PHE A 59 -11.05 12.61 -10.52
C PHE A 59 -10.87 13.72 -11.57
N ALA A 60 -9.79 14.48 -11.43
CA ALA A 60 -9.41 15.51 -12.37
C ALA A 60 -7.98 15.22 -12.83
N ILE A 61 -7.70 15.50 -14.10
CA ILE A 61 -6.43 15.23 -14.75
C ILE A 61 -6.17 16.36 -15.76
N PHE A 62 -4.96 16.40 -16.31
CA PHE A 62 -4.55 17.36 -17.33
C PHE A 62 -5.55 17.41 -18.50
N PRO A 63 -5.93 18.61 -18.97
CA PRO A 63 -6.97 18.78 -19.98
C PRO A 63 -6.50 18.54 -21.43
N GLU A 64 -5.19 18.41 -21.64
CA GLU A 64 -4.59 18.16 -22.95
C GLU A 64 -4.20 16.68 -23.11
N HIS A 65 -3.70 16.28 -24.28
CA HIS A 65 -3.31 14.89 -24.50
C HIS A 65 -2.13 14.51 -23.61
N ILE A 66 -2.27 13.39 -22.91
CA ILE A 66 -1.19 12.77 -22.13
C ILE A 66 -0.31 12.00 -23.10
N ARG A 67 1.00 12.24 -23.03
CA ARG A 67 1.95 11.49 -23.85
C ARG A 67 2.21 10.13 -23.23
N VAL A 68 2.25 9.10 -24.08
CA VAL A 68 2.51 7.73 -23.68
C VAL A 68 3.61 7.15 -24.55
N ASP A 69 4.67 6.63 -23.94
CA ASP A 69 5.75 5.97 -24.65
C ASP A 69 5.80 4.48 -24.27
N ILE A 70 5.69 3.59 -25.27
CA ILE A 70 5.89 2.15 -25.08
C ILE A 70 7.36 1.82 -25.36
N LEU A 71 8.11 1.48 -24.32
CA LEU A 71 9.57 1.36 -24.40
C LEU A 71 10.13 0.21 -23.57
N GLY A 72 11.39 -0.15 -23.85
CA GLY A 72 12.13 -1.10 -23.04
C GLY A 72 12.61 -0.43 -21.76
N THR A 73 12.03 -0.80 -20.63
CA THR A 73 12.36 -0.33 -19.28
C THR A 73 13.45 -1.19 -18.63
N TYR A 74 13.85 -0.85 -17.40
CA TYR A 74 14.72 -1.73 -16.62
C TYR A 74 14.00 -3.04 -16.27
N PRO A 75 14.73 -4.16 -16.09
CA PRO A 75 14.12 -5.40 -15.60
C PRO A 75 13.36 -5.15 -14.29
N ASN A 76 12.07 -5.52 -14.25
CA ASN A 76 11.11 -5.34 -13.15
C ASN A 76 10.43 -3.96 -13.02
N GLU A 77 10.60 -3.06 -13.99
CA GLU A 77 9.85 -1.81 -14.07
C GLU A 77 8.79 -1.94 -15.17
N LEU A 78 7.52 -1.99 -14.79
CA LEU A 78 6.41 -2.23 -15.73
C LEU A 78 5.87 -0.95 -16.34
N GLY A 79 6.02 0.17 -15.64
CA GLY A 79 5.66 1.51 -16.07
C GLY A 79 6.38 2.55 -15.23
N ALA A 80 6.25 3.80 -15.67
CA ALA A 80 6.66 4.97 -14.92
C ALA A 80 5.82 6.18 -15.36
N GLU A 81 5.77 7.21 -14.52
CA GLU A 81 5.16 8.49 -14.84
C GLU A 81 6.08 9.64 -14.41
N TYR A 82 6.09 10.70 -15.20
CA TYR A 82 6.75 11.95 -14.85
C TYR A 82 6.20 13.14 -15.65
N LEU A 83 6.48 14.34 -15.14
CA LEU A 83 6.17 15.60 -15.80
C LEU A 83 7.35 16.15 -16.58
N GLU A 84 7.08 16.59 -17.82
CA GLU A 84 7.98 17.42 -18.61
C GLU A 84 7.35 18.81 -18.81
N MET A 85 8.16 19.87 -18.74
CA MET A 85 7.70 21.22 -19.06
C MET A 85 7.91 21.50 -20.53
N ASP A 86 6.87 21.96 -21.21
CA ASP A 86 6.93 22.27 -22.63
C ASP A 86 7.58 23.64 -22.92
N ASP A 87 7.75 23.97 -24.20
CA ASP A 87 8.33 25.24 -24.64
C ASP A 87 7.49 26.48 -24.25
N THR A 88 6.24 26.29 -23.84
CA THR A 88 5.32 27.35 -23.40
C THR A 88 5.31 27.54 -21.88
N GLY A 89 5.91 26.60 -21.14
CA GLY A 89 5.99 26.59 -19.68
C GLY A 89 4.89 25.77 -19.01
N ASP A 90 4.10 25.04 -19.78
CA ASP A 90 3.02 24.17 -19.29
C ASP A 90 3.57 22.77 -18.98
N TRP A 91 3.06 22.14 -17.93
CA TRP A 91 3.43 20.78 -17.54
C TRP A 91 2.65 19.75 -18.36
N ILE A 92 3.36 18.78 -18.92
CA ILE A 92 2.83 17.67 -19.69
C ILE A 92 3.16 16.37 -18.96
N PRO A 93 2.15 15.55 -18.57
CA PRO A 93 2.39 14.21 -18.05
C PRO A 93 2.85 13.27 -19.17
N ILE A 94 3.86 12.46 -18.85
CA ILE A 94 4.41 11.42 -19.70
C ILE A 94 4.28 10.10 -18.93
N ILE A 95 3.61 9.13 -19.56
CA ILE A 95 3.48 7.76 -19.06
C ILE A 95 4.37 6.85 -19.90
N GLU A 96 5.23 6.09 -19.25
CA GLU A 96 5.99 5.01 -19.86
C GLU A 96 5.32 3.68 -19.55
N ILE A 97 5.12 2.85 -20.57
CA ILE A 97 4.62 1.47 -20.41
C ILE A 97 5.67 0.52 -20.98
N ALA A 98 6.04 -0.49 -20.19
CA ALA A 98 7.01 -1.48 -20.61
C ALA A 98 6.54 -2.27 -21.85
N THR A 99 7.47 -2.78 -22.65
CA THR A 99 7.12 -3.60 -23.82
C THR A 99 6.41 -4.92 -23.45
N GLU A 100 5.70 -5.49 -24.42
CA GLU A 100 5.07 -6.83 -24.35
C GLU A 100 6.03 -7.92 -23.83
N GLU A 101 7.30 -7.88 -24.22
CA GLU A 101 8.31 -8.84 -23.77
C GLU A 101 8.56 -8.75 -22.26
N ILE A 102 8.73 -7.52 -21.73
CA ILE A 102 8.98 -7.29 -20.30
C ILE A 102 7.75 -7.67 -19.46
N MET A 103 6.54 -7.36 -19.93
CA MET A 103 5.30 -7.78 -19.27
C MET A 103 5.20 -9.31 -19.20
N ASN A 104 5.49 -10.02 -20.31
CA ASN A 104 5.49 -11.48 -20.32
C ASN A 104 6.59 -12.08 -19.44
N ASP A 105 7.76 -11.44 -19.38
CA ASP A 105 8.84 -11.86 -18.48
C ASP A 105 8.41 -11.71 -17.01
N TYR A 106 7.72 -10.63 -16.65
CA TYR A 106 7.16 -10.43 -15.30
C TYR A 106 6.15 -11.52 -14.94
N LEU A 107 5.20 -11.82 -15.84
CA LEU A 107 4.21 -12.90 -15.66
C LEU A 107 4.86 -14.27 -15.40
N ALA A 108 6.06 -14.52 -15.93
CA ALA A 108 6.76 -15.79 -15.75
C ALA A 108 7.32 -15.97 -14.32
N TYR A 109 7.44 -14.91 -13.54
CA TYR A 109 7.97 -14.94 -12.17
C TYR A 109 6.98 -14.48 -11.10
N SER A 110 5.88 -13.81 -11.47
CA SER A 110 4.81 -13.47 -10.53
C SER A 110 4.16 -14.73 -9.94
N TYR A 111 3.79 -14.65 -8.65
CA TYR A 111 3.08 -15.72 -7.95
C TYR A 111 1.56 -15.51 -7.91
N VAL A 112 1.08 -14.39 -8.46
CA VAL A 112 -0.33 -14.08 -8.64
C VAL A 112 -0.69 -14.43 -10.08
N ASP A 113 -1.76 -15.22 -10.25
CA ASP A 113 -2.23 -15.62 -11.59
C ASP A 113 -2.96 -14.43 -12.22
N THR A 114 -2.37 -13.85 -13.26
CA THR A 114 -2.93 -12.71 -14.00
C THR A 114 -2.66 -12.86 -15.50
N SER A 115 -3.53 -12.28 -16.33
CA SER A 115 -3.35 -12.31 -17.79
C SER A 115 -2.47 -11.15 -18.26
N LEU A 116 -1.93 -11.25 -19.48
CA LEU A 116 -1.20 -10.11 -20.07
C LEU A 116 -2.12 -8.90 -20.23
N GLU A 117 -3.37 -9.13 -20.61
CA GLU A 117 -4.38 -8.10 -20.75
C GLU A 117 -4.66 -7.37 -19.44
N ASP A 118 -4.82 -8.12 -18.34
CA ASP A 118 -5.12 -7.56 -17.01
C ASP A 118 -3.89 -6.84 -16.43
N LEU A 119 -2.69 -7.41 -16.55
CA LEU A 119 -1.45 -6.77 -16.11
C LEU A 119 -1.21 -5.43 -16.84
N VAL A 120 -1.42 -5.40 -18.16
CA VAL A 120 -1.29 -4.15 -18.94
C VAL A 120 -2.35 -3.15 -18.53
N ALA A 121 -3.58 -3.58 -18.34
CA ALA A 121 -4.67 -2.71 -17.89
C ALA A 121 -4.40 -2.11 -16.51
N SER A 122 -3.96 -2.94 -15.56
CA SER A 122 -3.60 -2.53 -14.21
C SER A 122 -2.38 -1.59 -14.19
N THR A 123 -1.34 -1.87 -14.97
CA THR A 123 -0.19 -0.97 -15.11
C THR A 123 -0.61 0.38 -15.68
N CYS A 124 -1.42 0.39 -16.75
CA CYS A 124 -1.94 1.63 -17.32
C CYS A 124 -2.77 2.43 -16.32
N ALA A 125 -3.58 1.76 -15.49
CA ALA A 125 -4.36 2.41 -14.43
C ALA A 125 -3.46 3.02 -13.35
N HIS A 126 -2.41 2.33 -12.93
CA HIS A 126 -1.42 2.79 -11.95
C HIS A 126 -0.69 4.05 -12.43
N GLU A 127 -0.08 4.00 -13.62
CA GLU A 127 0.68 5.14 -14.14
C GLU A 127 -0.21 6.33 -14.48
N LEU A 128 -1.43 6.09 -14.99
CA LEU A 128 -2.40 7.17 -15.21
C LEU A 128 -2.83 7.82 -13.90
N PHE A 129 -2.88 7.06 -12.81
CA PHE A 129 -3.19 7.61 -11.49
C PHE A 129 -2.07 8.50 -10.95
N HIS A 130 -0.81 8.24 -11.26
CA HIS A 130 0.28 9.17 -10.95
C HIS A 130 0.10 10.52 -11.66
N ALA A 131 -0.28 10.53 -12.94
CA ALA A 131 -0.62 11.78 -13.62
C ALA A 131 -1.81 12.54 -12.97
N ILE A 132 -2.76 11.82 -12.38
CA ILE A 132 -3.83 12.44 -11.57
C ILE A 132 -3.27 13.04 -10.28
N GLN A 133 -2.43 12.30 -9.56
CA GLN A 133 -1.77 12.79 -8.34
C GLN A 133 -1.00 14.08 -8.65
N ASP A 134 -0.23 14.11 -9.73
CA ASP A 134 0.54 15.27 -10.16
C ASP A 134 -0.33 16.46 -10.56
N TYR A 135 -1.47 16.23 -11.21
CA TYR A 135 -2.44 17.27 -11.47
C TYR A 135 -2.90 17.97 -10.18
N TYR A 136 -3.23 17.19 -9.14
CA TYR A 136 -3.63 17.73 -7.84
C TYR A 136 -2.47 18.40 -7.10
N SER A 137 -1.25 17.88 -7.23
CA SER A 137 -0.04 18.48 -6.65
C SER A 137 0.24 19.87 -7.23
N ILE A 138 0.23 20.01 -8.56
CA ILE A 138 0.51 21.27 -9.26
C ILE A 138 -0.58 22.32 -9.01
N HIS A 139 -1.86 21.91 -9.02
CA HIS A 139 -2.98 22.83 -8.84
C HIS A 139 -3.32 23.08 -7.36
N GLY A 140 -2.77 22.25 -6.47
CA GLY A 140 -2.75 22.41 -5.03
C GLY A 140 -1.70 23.41 -4.55
N MET A 141 -1.78 23.82 -3.29
CA MET A 141 -0.66 24.52 -2.62
C MET A 141 0.21 23.55 -1.81
N GLY A 142 0.12 22.25 -2.08
CA GLY A 142 0.64 21.18 -1.24
C GLY A 142 1.05 19.97 -2.07
N ASP A 143 1.82 19.10 -1.44
CA ASP A 143 2.56 18.04 -2.10
C ASP A 143 1.92 16.67 -1.84
N VAL A 144 1.52 15.98 -2.91
CA VAL A 144 1.06 14.59 -2.82
C VAL A 144 2.21 13.58 -2.86
N SER A 145 3.48 14.04 -2.93
CA SER A 145 4.69 13.22 -3.11
C SER A 145 5.10 12.36 -1.91
N GLU A 146 4.35 12.38 -0.81
CA GLU A 146 4.65 11.48 0.30
C GLU A 146 4.53 10.03 -0.16
N GLN A 147 5.57 9.24 0.13
CA GLN A 147 5.64 7.85 -0.31
C GLN A 147 4.42 7.02 0.10
N ALA A 148 3.80 7.34 1.25
CA ALA A 148 2.60 6.67 1.74
C ALA A 148 1.33 6.92 0.88
N PHE A 149 1.38 7.90 -0.01
CA PHE A 149 0.28 8.29 -0.90
C PHE A 149 0.57 7.90 -2.34
N VAL A 150 1.75 8.23 -2.86
CA VAL A 150 2.07 8.06 -4.29
C VAL A 150 1.87 6.61 -4.75
N GLU A 151 2.79 5.73 -4.38
CA GLU A 151 2.74 4.33 -4.79
C GLU A 151 1.61 3.55 -4.13
N PRO A 152 1.36 3.65 -2.81
CA PRO A 152 0.32 2.84 -2.17
C PRO A 152 -1.09 3.12 -2.68
N GLN A 153 -1.43 4.39 -2.99
CA GLN A 153 -2.75 4.68 -3.55
C GLN A 153 -2.84 4.25 -5.01
N ALA A 154 -1.77 4.42 -5.80
CA ALA A 154 -1.70 3.91 -7.17
C ALA A 154 -1.81 2.37 -7.20
N THR A 155 -1.14 1.66 -6.30
CA THR A 155 -1.29 0.20 -6.16
C THR A 155 -2.71 -0.19 -5.75
N ALA A 156 -3.33 0.55 -4.84
CA ALA A 156 -4.69 0.27 -4.42
C ALA A 156 -5.71 0.53 -5.54
N ILE A 157 -5.51 1.58 -6.34
CA ILE A 157 -6.45 1.96 -7.40
C ILE A 157 -6.56 0.89 -8.49
N GLN A 158 -5.50 0.09 -8.69
CA GLN A 158 -5.50 -1.04 -9.61
C GLN A 158 -6.68 -1.98 -9.30
N GLU A 159 -6.96 -2.24 -8.01
CA GLU A 159 -8.07 -3.10 -7.59
C GLU A 159 -9.45 -2.49 -7.92
N ALA A 160 -9.56 -1.16 -7.92
CA ALA A 160 -10.81 -0.49 -8.27
C ALA A 160 -11.05 -0.47 -9.79
N VAL A 161 -9.99 -0.37 -10.59
CA VAL A 161 -10.06 -0.25 -12.06
C VAL A 161 -10.05 -1.62 -12.75
N VAL A 162 -9.21 -2.54 -12.28
CA VAL A 162 -8.92 -3.86 -12.86
C VAL A 162 -8.81 -4.92 -11.74
N PRO A 163 -9.92 -5.25 -11.05
CA PRO A 163 -9.89 -6.19 -9.91
C PRO A 163 -9.40 -7.59 -10.31
N GLU A 164 -9.57 -7.99 -11.58
CA GLU A 164 -9.08 -9.28 -12.06
C GLU A 164 -7.55 -9.39 -12.10
N ALA A 165 -6.82 -8.26 -12.15
CA ALA A 165 -5.36 -8.26 -12.22
C ALA A 165 -4.72 -8.74 -10.92
N ASN A 166 -5.34 -8.45 -9.76
CA ASN A 166 -4.84 -8.84 -8.43
C ASN A 166 -3.40 -8.37 -8.12
N ASP A 167 -2.89 -7.35 -8.84
CA ASP A 167 -1.48 -6.95 -8.80
C ASP A 167 -1.04 -6.46 -7.41
N TYR A 168 -1.97 -5.93 -6.61
CA TYR A 168 -1.68 -5.46 -5.25
C TYR A 168 -1.37 -6.60 -4.26
N LEU A 169 -1.75 -7.85 -4.57
CA LEU A 169 -1.63 -8.97 -3.64
C LEU A 169 -0.17 -9.31 -3.34
N GLU A 170 0.69 -9.33 -4.36
CA GLU A 170 2.12 -9.64 -4.19
C GLU A 170 2.83 -8.63 -3.27
N PRO A 171 2.78 -7.31 -3.51
CA PRO A 171 3.38 -6.33 -2.59
C PRO A 171 2.69 -6.31 -1.21
N ALA A 172 1.38 -6.55 -1.14
CA ALA A 172 0.67 -6.62 0.15
C ALA A 172 1.21 -7.74 1.06
N LEU A 173 1.79 -8.82 0.51
CA LEU A 173 2.42 -9.85 1.32
C LEU A 173 3.56 -9.28 2.18
N ASP A 174 4.39 -8.37 1.68
CA ASP A 174 5.47 -7.78 2.49
C ASP A 174 4.94 -7.06 3.74
N PHE A 175 3.83 -6.34 3.59
CA PHE A 175 3.13 -5.72 4.71
C PHE A 175 2.57 -6.78 5.66
N LEU A 176 1.83 -7.76 5.13
CA LEU A 176 1.15 -8.76 5.95
C LEU A 176 2.12 -9.69 6.68
N LEU A 177 3.29 -9.95 6.10
CA LEU A 177 4.32 -10.80 6.68
C LEU A 177 5.15 -10.05 7.74
N ALA A 178 5.25 -8.72 7.64
CA ALA A 178 5.95 -7.87 8.60
C ALA A 178 5.33 -6.46 8.71
N PRO A 179 4.15 -6.33 9.35
CA PRO A 179 3.43 -5.04 9.41
C PRO A 179 4.16 -3.99 10.26
N ASP A 180 5.16 -4.39 11.04
CA ASP A 180 5.98 -3.54 11.90
C ASP A 180 7.39 -3.28 11.35
N SER A 181 7.78 -3.86 10.20
CA SER A 181 9.14 -3.73 9.63
C SER A 181 9.50 -2.31 9.23
N MET A 182 8.51 -1.54 8.81
CA MET A 182 8.67 -0.18 8.32
C MET A 182 7.54 0.73 8.79
N ALA A 183 7.89 1.99 8.97
CA ALA A 183 7.00 3.08 9.33
C ALA A 183 5.96 3.28 8.22
N PHE A 184 4.66 3.39 8.55
CA PHE A 184 3.59 3.49 7.56
C PHE A 184 3.87 4.56 6.48
N PHE A 185 4.31 5.76 6.89
CA PHE A 185 4.55 6.86 5.95
C PHE A 185 5.83 6.72 5.09
N GLN A 186 6.57 5.62 5.25
CA GLN A 186 7.75 5.27 4.45
C GLN A 186 7.52 4.03 3.59
N ARG A 187 6.33 3.46 3.66
CA ARG A 187 5.93 2.32 2.84
C ARG A 187 5.56 2.80 1.43
N SER A 188 5.68 1.87 0.49
CA SER A 188 5.42 2.08 -0.93
C SER A 188 4.35 1.05 -1.34
N TYR A 189 4.51 0.32 -2.45
CA TYR A 189 3.53 -0.65 -2.95
C TYR A 189 2.87 -1.54 -1.86
N ASP A 190 3.64 -1.97 -0.86
CA ASP A 190 3.16 -2.86 0.22
C ASP A 190 2.08 -2.23 1.12
N ALA A 191 2.07 -0.89 1.29
CA ALA A 191 1.00 -0.19 1.99
C ALA A 191 -0.29 -0.08 1.18
N GLY A 192 -0.32 -0.52 -0.08
CA GLY A 192 -1.53 -0.56 -0.91
C GLY A 192 -2.68 -1.30 -0.24
N ILE A 193 -2.41 -2.38 0.51
CA ILE A 193 -3.44 -3.12 1.27
C ILE A 193 -4.23 -2.25 2.26
N PHE A 194 -3.58 -1.23 2.87
CA PHE A 194 -4.29 -0.31 3.75
C PHE A 194 -5.28 0.54 2.94
N TRP A 195 -4.90 1.00 1.76
CA TRP A 195 -5.76 1.80 0.90
C TRP A 195 -6.87 0.97 0.25
N VAL A 196 -6.60 -0.28 -0.13
CA VAL A 196 -7.65 -1.23 -0.54
C VAL A 196 -8.68 -1.43 0.57
N TYR A 197 -8.23 -1.60 1.82
CA TYR A 197 -9.12 -1.65 2.98
C TYR A 197 -9.93 -0.34 3.16
N VAL A 198 -9.30 0.82 2.96
CA VAL A 198 -9.98 2.12 3.03
C VAL A 198 -11.07 2.23 1.95
N MET A 199 -10.79 1.82 0.71
CA MET A 199 -11.77 1.83 -0.37
C MET A 199 -12.95 0.90 -0.10
N ASP A 200 -12.70 -0.33 0.36
CA ASP A 200 -13.75 -1.29 0.72
C ASP A 200 -14.69 -0.71 1.81
N ARG A 201 -14.11 -0.01 2.80
CA ARG A 201 -14.86 0.48 3.95
C ARG A 201 -15.51 1.84 3.77
N PHE A 202 -14.88 2.74 3.03
CA PHE A 202 -15.26 4.16 2.95
C PHE A 202 -15.58 4.63 1.52
N ASP A 203 -15.59 3.71 0.56
CA ASP A 203 -15.72 3.99 -0.87
C ASP A 203 -14.47 4.68 -1.45
N LEU A 204 -14.29 4.57 -2.76
CA LEU A 204 -13.16 5.12 -3.51
C LEU A 204 -13.04 6.66 -3.33
N ARG A 205 -14.15 7.33 -3.08
CA ARG A 205 -14.19 8.77 -2.81
C ARG A 205 -13.29 9.20 -1.65
N MET A 206 -13.03 8.32 -0.69
CA MET A 206 -12.12 8.62 0.40
C MET A 206 -10.68 8.85 -0.10
N ILE A 207 -10.22 8.12 -1.12
CA ILE A 207 -8.91 8.35 -1.76
C ILE A 207 -8.87 9.75 -2.37
N LEU A 208 -9.92 10.13 -3.11
CA LEU A 208 -10.04 11.45 -3.71
C LEU A 208 -10.06 12.57 -2.65
N ASP A 209 -10.77 12.36 -1.54
CA ASP A 209 -10.84 13.34 -0.46
C ASP A 209 -9.48 13.48 0.27
N VAL A 210 -8.74 12.38 0.46
CA VAL A 210 -7.36 12.42 0.97
C VAL A 210 -6.45 13.16 0.01
N MET A 211 -6.52 12.88 -1.29
CA MET A 211 -5.70 13.55 -2.30
C MET A 211 -6.01 15.05 -2.41
N LYS A 212 -7.28 15.44 -2.26
CA LYS A 212 -7.64 16.87 -2.15
C LYS A 212 -7.10 17.48 -0.87
N ALA A 213 -7.14 16.74 0.24
CA ALA A 213 -6.61 17.21 1.51
C ALA A 213 -5.08 17.35 1.48
N SER A 214 -4.35 16.47 0.78
CA SER A 214 -2.88 16.55 0.66
C SER A 214 -2.40 17.78 -0.10
N THR A 215 -3.25 18.43 -0.89
CA THR A 215 -2.96 19.75 -1.46
C THR A 215 -2.84 20.88 -0.43
N LEU A 216 -3.21 20.64 0.83
CA LEU A 216 -3.23 21.63 1.91
C LEU A 216 -2.56 21.16 3.21
N TYR A 217 -2.40 19.85 3.38
CA TYR A 217 -1.92 19.23 4.61
C TYR A 217 -0.92 18.13 4.29
N ASP A 218 0.09 17.97 5.13
CA ASP A 218 1.10 16.93 4.96
C ASP A 218 0.70 15.65 5.70
N GLY A 219 0.95 14.50 5.09
CA GLY A 219 0.90 13.16 5.66
C GLY A 219 -0.37 12.87 6.42
N ARG A 220 -0.21 12.40 7.66
CA ARG A 220 -1.33 12.13 8.57
C ARG A 220 -2.38 13.24 8.56
N TYR A 221 -1.98 14.50 8.51
CA TYR A 221 -2.95 15.60 8.65
C TYR A 221 -3.87 15.69 7.43
N ALA A 222 -3.41 15.33 6.23
CA ALA A 222 -4.28 15.15 5.07
C ALA A 222 -5.31 14.06 5.32
N ILE A 223 -4.85 12.92 5.85
CA ILE A 223 -5.70 11.78 6.17
C ILE A 223 -6.74 12.16 7.24
N ASP A 224 -6.31 12.73 8.36
CA ASP A 224 -7.16 13.21 9.46
C ASP A 224 -8.20 14.23 8.93
N HIS A 225 -7.81 15.10 8.00
CA HIS A 225 -8.73 16.08 7.41
C HIS A 225 -9.82 15.41 6.56
N ALA A 226 -9.46 14.44 5.71
CA ALA A 226 -10.41 13.70 4.90
C ALA A 226 -11.38 12.87 5.77
N PHE A 227 -10.86 12.13 6.76
CA PHE A 227 -11.67 11.30 7.64
C PHE A 227 -12.52 12.09 8.64
N ALA A 228 -12.22 13.36 8.90
CA ALA A 228 -13.04 14.21 9.75
C ALA A 228 -14.50 14.33 9.24
N ALA A 229 -14.74 14.19 7.94
CA ALA A 229 -16.08 14.19 7.35
C ALA A 229 -16.95 13.01 7.84
N VAL A 230 -16.32 11.92 8.27
CA VAL A 230 -16.97 10.73 8.85
C VAL A 230 -16.67 10.58 10.35
N GLU A 231 -16.24 11.66 11.01
CA GLU A 231 -15.94 11.72 12.45
C GLU A 231 -14.84 10.74 12.91
N LEU A 232 -13.87 10.43 12.04
CA LEU A 232 -12.73 9.55 12.34
C LEU A 232 -11.40 10.30 12.19
N SER A 233 -10.37 9.81 12.88
CA SER A 233 -8.96 10.14 12.65
C SER A 233 -8.24 8.99 11.95
N PHE A 234 -7.07 9.26 11.37
CA PHE A 234 -6.15 8.23 10.89
C PHE A 234 -5.89 7.17 11.97
N PHE A 235 -5.71 7.57 13.22
CA PHE A 235 -5.46 6.59 14.30
C PHE A 235 -6.69 5.71 14.59
N ASP A 236 -7.91 6.18 14.33
CA ASP A 236 -9.11 5.34 14.36
C ASP A 236 -9.08 4.30 13.25
N VAL A 237 -8.89 4.75 12.01
CA VAL A 237 -8.88 3.89 10.82
C VAL A 237 -7.72 2.89 10.87
N TRP A 238 -6.54 3.31 11.30
CA TRP A 238 -5.37 2.45 11.49
C TRP A 238 -5.62 1.35 12.53
N THR A 239 -6.32 1.68 13.61
CA THR A 239 -6.68 0.71 14.66
C THR A 239 -7.71 -0.29 14.15
N ASP A 240 -8.68 0.17 13.39
CA ASP A 240 -9.71 -0.66 12.77
C ASP A 240 -9.10 -1.61 11.73
N PHE A 241 -8.19 -1.09 10.89
CA PHE A 241 -7.38 -1.90 9.98
C PHE A 241 -6.56 -2.96 10.72
N ALA A 242 -5.90 -2.59 11.83
CA ALA A 242 -5.15 -3.54 12.65
C ALA A 242 -6.03 -4.66 13.26
N VAL A 243 -7.29 -4.35 13.60
CA VAL A 243 -8.26 -5.36 14.02
C VAL A 243 -8.63 -6.26 12.85
N SER A 244 -8.92 -5.70 11.67
CA SER A 244 -9.20 -6.49 10.46
C SER A 244 -8.06 -7.44 10.09
N LEU A 245 -6.81 -6.96 10.15
CA LEU A 245 -5.61 -7.81 10.04
C LEU A 245 -5.69 -8.95 11.08
N ALA A 246 -5.90 -8.61 12.35
CA ALA A 246 -5.90 -9.57 13.45
C ALA A 246 -7.10 -10.53 13.45
N THR A 247 -8.15 -10.31 12.66
CA THR A 247 -9.28 -11.26 12.53
C THR A 247 -9.33 -11.95 11.18
N GLY A 248 -8.44 -11.62 10.24
CA GLY A 248 -8.51 -12.09 8.86
C GLY A 248 -9.73 -11.54 8.10
N ALA A 249 -10.16 -10.32 8.44
CA ALA A 249 -11.29 -9.64 7.83
C ALA A 249 -10.84 -8.54 6.85
N LEU A 250 -9.74 -8.81 6.14
CA LEU A 250 -9.25 -7.96 5.06
C LEU A 250 -9.91 -8.37 3.74
N PRO A 251 -9.96 -7.46 2.76
CA PRO A 251 -10.14 -7.84 1.35
C PRO A 251 -9.17 -8.97 0.98
N ASP A 252 -9.67 -9.95 0.23
CA ASP A 252 -8.91 -11.09 -0.32
C ASP A 252 -8.13 -11.93 0.71
N ALA A 253 -8.58 -11.95 1.97
CA ALA A 253 -7.96 -12.73 3.04
C ALA A 253 -7.88 -14.24 2.73
N ASP A 254 -8.84 -14.78 1.99
CA ASP A 254 -8.81 -16.16 1.50
C ASP A 254 -7.73 -16.37 0.43
N VAL A 255 -7.54 -15.42 -0.48
CA VAL A 255 -6.46 -15.46 -1.48
C VAL A 255 -5.09 -15.35 -0.81
N PHE A 256 -4.90 -14.42 0.14
CA PHE A 256 -3.67 -14.31 0.91
C PHE A 256 -3.32 -15.60 1.65
N SER A 257 -4.32 -16.30 2.18
CA SER A 257 -4.13 -17.59 2.85
C SER A 257 -3.59 -18.68 1.92
N LEU A 258 -3.85 -18.58 0.62
CA LEU A 258 -3.32 -19.48 -0.42
C LEU A 258 -1.94 -19.05 -0.93
N LEU A 259 -1.70 -17.74 -1.05
CA LEU A 259 -0.44 -17.19 -1.56
C LEU A 259 0.71 -17.30 -0.56
N VAL A 260 0.44 -17.14 0.74
CA VAL A 260 1.49 -17.14 1.76
C VAL A 260 2.38 -18.39 1.75
N PRO A 261 1.85 -19.62 1.70
CA PRO A 261 2.68 -20.81 1.58
C PRO A 261 3.55 -20.83 0.32
N VAL A 262 3.06 -20.26 -0.79
CA VAL A 262 3.81 -20.15 -2.06
C VAL A 262 4.98 -19.18 -1.87
N ALA A 263 4.71 -17.98 -1.34
CA ALA A 263 5.73 -16.96 -1.06
C ALA A 263 6.80 -17.48 -0.09
N GLU A 264 6.43 -18.20 0.96
CA GLU A 264 7.38 -18.82 1.90
C GLU A 264 8.24 -19.90 1.23
N SER A 265 7.66 -20.68 0.31
CA SER A 265 8.37 -21.76 -0.40
C SER A 265 9.32 -21.25 -1.49
N SER A 266 9.13 -20.02 -1.97
CA SER A 266 9.95 -19.40 -3.03
C SER A 266 11.39 -19.11 -2.58
N GLY A 267 11.64 -19.04 -1.26
CA GLY A 267 12.91 -18.61 -0.69
C GLY A 267 13.13 -17.09 -0.69
N TRP A 268 12.16 -16.32 -1.22
CA TRP A 268 12.14 -14.85 -1.13
C TRP A 268 11.97 -14.38 0.31
N TRP A 269 11.07 -15.04 1.06
CA TRP A 269 10.93 -14.81 2.49
C TRP A 269 11.88 -15.70 3.30
N THR A 270 12.79 -15.09 4.05
CA THR A 270 13.87 -15.79 4.76
C THR A 270 13.69 -15.84 6.27
N LYS A 271 12.58 -15.30 6.81
CA LYS A 271 12.29 -15.35 8.25
C LYS A 271 11.60 -16.66 8.61
N ASP A 272 12.26 -17.48 9.44
CA ASP A 272 11.63 -18.64 10.08
C ASP A 272 10.39 -18.20 10.86
N ARG A 273 9.21 -18.68 10.47
CA ARG A 273 7.94 -18.46 11.20
C ARG A 273 7.03 -19.66 11.08
N GLU A 274 5.99 -19.71 11.93
CA GLU A 274 4.94 -20.70 11.76
C GLU A 274 4.11 -20.38 10.48
N PRO A 275 4.09 -21.26 9.49
CA PRO A 275 3.26 -21.09 8.29
C PRO A 275 1.78 -21.05 8.69
N ALA A 276 0.99 -20.21 8.00
CA ALA A 276 -0.48 -20.12 8.07
C ALA A 276 -1.16 -19.13 9.03
N VAL A 277 -0.47 -18.11 9.57
CA VAL A 277 -1.15 -16.97 10.23
C VAL A 277 -0.73 -15.64 9.59
N VAL A 278 -1.72 -14.86 9.13
CA VAL A 278 -1.55 -13.62 8.38
C VAL A 278 -2.38 -12.50 9.02
N PRO A 279 -1.76 -11.41 9.50
CA PRO A 279 -0.34 -11.29 9.78
C PRO A 279 0.08 -12.21 10.94
N PRO A 280 1.37 -12.60 11.03
CA PRO A 280 1.84 -13.46 12.10
C PRO A 280 1.71 -12.72 13.45
N PRO A 281 1.31 -13.41 14.53
CA PRO A 281 1.31 -12.79 15.84
C PRO A 281 2.76 -12.46 16.26
N THR A 282 2.98 -11.26 16.79
CA THR A 282 4.30 -10.81 17.23
C THR A 282 4.76 -11.50 18.51
N VAL A 283 3.81 -12.07 19.26
CA VAL A 283 4.00 -12.98 20.39
C VAL A 283 2.91 -14.03 20.37
N ARG A 284 3.24 -15.29 20.67
CA ARG A 284 2.27 -16.32 20.98
C ARG A 284 2.52 -16.91 22.36
N GLU A 285 1.50 -16.92 23.20
CA GLU A 285 1.54 -17.47 24.55
C GLU A 285 0.38 -18.43 24.80
N THR A 286 0.48 -19.26 25.84
CA THR A 286 -0.61 -20.15 26.27
C THR A 286 -1.12 -19.76 27.65
N TRP A 287 -2.40 -19.43 27.75
CA TRP A 287 -3.04 -19.18 29.03
C TRP A 287 -3.33 -20.47 29.78
N ARG A 288 -2.54 -20.74 30.83
CA ARG A 288 -2.68 -21.91 31.70
C ARG A 288 -3.23 -21.59 33.10
N GLY A 289 -3.77 -20.38 33.30
CA GLY A 289 -4.20 -19.92 34.62
C GLY A 289 -3.03 -19.54 35.55
N VAL A 290 -1.85 -19.25 34.99
CA VAL A 290 -0.67 -18.81 35.73
C VAL A 290 -0.20 -17.45 35.21
N PRO A 291 0.36 -16.58 36.07
CA PRO A 291 0.85 -15.27 35.65
C PRO A 291 1.83 -15.34 34.46
N VAL A 292 1.69 -14.42 33.51
CA VAL A 292 2.62 -14.19 32.39
C VAL A 292 2.92 -12.70 32.31
N ASP A 293 4.17 -12.34 32.08
CA ASP A 293 4.63 -10.97 31.89
C ASP A 293 5.33 -10.86 30.54
N LEU A 294 4.95 -9.85 29.77
CA LEU A 294 5.45 -9.59 28.43
C LEU A 294 5.91 -8.14 28.36
N ASP A 295 7.21 -7.92 28.26
CA ASP A 295 7.79 -6.61 27.99
C ASP A 295 8.14 -6.49 26.51
N ARG A 296 7.67 -5.42 25.86
CA ARG A 296 7.74 -5.25 24.41
C ARG A 296 8.04 -3.81 24.03
N VAL A 297 8.44 -3.67 22.77
CA VAL A 297 8.57 -2.39 22.10
C VAL A 297 7.84 -2.50 20.77
N ASN A 298 6.83 -1.66 20.57
CA ASN A 298 6.06 -1.53 19.33
C ASN A 298 6.85 -0.73 18.27
N ALA A 299 8.18 -0.87 18.25
CA ALA A 299 9.08 -0.10 17.41
C ALA A 299 10.37 -0.91 17.15
N THR A 300 10.50 -1.46 15.95
CA THR A 300 11.81 -1.84 15.41
C THR A 300 12.38 -0.76 14.48
N ASN A 301 11.56 0.23 14.08
CA ASN A 301 11.96 1.24 13.11
C ASN A 301 12.31 2.58 13.79
N GLU A 302 13.61 2.89 13.83
CA GLU A 302 14.18 4.18 14.25
C GLU A 302 14.47 5.03 13.01
N SER A 303 13.46 5.37 12.22
CA SER A 303 13.69 6.19 11.03
C SER A 303 14.06 7.61 11.42
N GLU A 304 15.24 8.07 10.97
CA GLU A 304 15.69 9.46 11.12
C GLU A 304 14.90 10.39 10.19
N TYR A 305 14.62 11.60 10.68
CA TYR A 305 13.96 12.67 9.94
C TYR A 305 14.81 13.15 8.75
N VAL A 306 14.20 13.29 7.57
CA VAL A 306 14.78 14.00 6.43
C VAL A 306 13.85 15.16 6.06
N PRO A 307 14.24 16.43 6.29
CA PRO A 307 13.44 17.59 5.92
C PRO A 307 13.15 17.62 4.42
N GLN A 308 11.89 17.91 4.04
CA GLN A 308 11.54 18.23 2.65
C GLN A 308 11.61 19.75 2.34
N TYR A 309 11.63 20.63 3.34
CA TYR A 309 11.70 22.08 3.12
C TYR A 309 12.81 22.75 3.96
N GLU A 310 13.74 23.46 3.30
CA GLU A 310 14.83 24.20 3.96
C GLU A 310 14.36 25.52 4.62
N ASP A 311 13.12 25.97 4.34
CA ASP A 311 12.60 27.31 4.66
C ASP A 311 11.55 27.38 5.80
N ASP A 312 11.41 26.32 6.61
CA ASP A 312 10.43 26.32 7.70
C ASP A 312 10.73 27.39 8.77
N ALA A 313 9.72 28.20 9.12
CA ALA A 313 9.84 29.23 10.15
C ALA A 313 10.08 28.65 11.55
N ILE A 314 10.89 29.32 12.37
CA ILE A 314 11.11 28.94 13.78
C ILE A 314 9.76 29.00 14.53
N GLY A 315 9.31 27.85 15.03
CA GLY A 315 8.03 27.71 15.75
C GLY A 315 6.93 27.03 14.93
N THR A 316 7.19 26.66 13.68
CA THR A 316 6.34 25.72 12.94
C THR A 316 6.25 24.41 13.74
N PRO A 317 5.04 23.92 14.08
CA PRO A 317 4.88 22.59 14.66
C PRO A 317 5.58 21.57 13.77
N LEU A 318 6.39 20.70 14.37
CA LEU A 318 7.16 19.67 13.65
C LEU A 318 6.25 18.91 12.68
N ARG A 319 6.64 18.89 11.39
CA ARG A 319 5.96 18.15 10.33
C ARG A 319 6.59 16.74 10.27
N VAL A 320 5.86 15.79 10.86
CA VAL A 320 5.94 14.31 10.82
C VAL A 320 6.98 13.59 11.71
N ALA A 321 6.48 12.60 12.46
CA ALA A 321 7.24 11.49 13.05
C ALA A 321 6.59 10.16 12.60
N HIS A 322 7.39 9.27 12.00
CA HIS A 322 6.96 8.33 10.96
C HIS A 322 6.41 6.96 11.42
N ALA A 323 6.39 6.60 12.71
CA ALA A 323 6.17 5.20 13.10
C ALA A 323 4.80 4.89 13.72
N TYR A 324 3.86 4.44 12.88
CA TYR A 324 2.64 3.74 13.32
C TYR A 324 2.90 2.22 13.32
N GLY A 325 2.88 1.61 14.50
CA GLY A 325 3.11 0.18 14.67
C GLY A 325 1.81 -0.58 14.94
N ILE A 326 1.83 -1.87 14.58
CA ILE A 326 0.79 -2.85 14.90
C ILE A 326 1.50 -4.02 15.58
N ASP A 327 1.11 -4.31 16.81
CA ASP A 327 1.44 -5.58 17.48
C ASP A 327 0.17 -6.42 17.62
N ILE A 328 0.29 -7.71 17.32
CA ILE A 328 -0.79 -8.69 17.52
C ILE A 328 -0.24 -9.80 18.42
N LEU A 329 -0.67 -9.83 19.67
CA LEU A 329 -0.28 -10.86 20.63
C LEU A 329 -1.37 -11.93 20.65
N GLU A 330 -1.02 -13.18 20.40
CA GLU A 330 -1.96 -14.29 20.43
C GLU A 330 -1.82 -15.11 21.72
N ILE A 331 -2.92 -15.29 22.43
CA ILE A 331 -3.03 -16.10 23.63
C ILE A 331 -3.92 -17.31 23.33
N VAL A 332 -3.33 -18.50 23.30
CA VAL A 332 -4.06 -19.76 23.16
C VAL A 332 -4.65 -20.15 24.51
N ILE A 333 -5.94 -20.44 24.57
CA ILE A 333 -6.65 -20.73 25.83
C ILE A 333 -6.54 -22.21 26.17
N ALA A 334 -5.84 -22.51 27.27
CA ALA A 334 -5.71 -23.86 27.83
C ALA A 334 -6.30 -23.98 29.25
N SER A 335 -6.91 -22.91 29.76
CA SER A 335 -7.57 -22.84 31.06
C SER A 335 -8.77 -21.89 31.01
N THR A 336 -9.86 -22.29 31.65
CA THR A 336 -11.05 -21.44 31.88
C THR A 336 -10.92 -20.54 33.11
N THR A 337 -9.75 -20.53 33.75
CA THR A 337 -9.47 -19.57 34.82
C THR A 337 -9.63 -18.15 34.27
N PRO A 338 -10.40 -17.27 34.94
CA PRO A 338 -10.55 -15.89 34.52
C PRO A 338 -9.19 -15.25 34.24
N LEU A 339 -9.11 -14.47 33.17
CA LEU A 339 -7.89 -13.84 32.69
C LEU A 339 -8.01 -12.33 32.87
N THR A 340 -7.25 -11.76 33.79
CA THR A 340 -7.07 -10.32 33.89
C THR A 340 -5.82 -9.92 33.09
N ILE A 341 -6.03 -9.12 32.06
CA ILE A 341 -5.01 -8.47 31.25
C ILE A 341 -4.76 -7.10 31.87
N THR A 342 -3.51 -6.74 32.08
CA THR A 342 -3.09 -5.37 32.44
C THR A 342 -2.10 -4.88 31.39
N PHE A 343 -2.26 -3.64 30.95
CA PHE A 343 -1.42 -2.98 29.97
C PHE A 343 -0.83 -1.70 30.57
N GLU A 344 0.48 -1.51 30.41
CA GLU A 344 1.19 -0.30 30.80
C GLU A 344 2.10 0.14 29.64
N GLY A 345 1.73 1.22 28.97
CA GLY A 345 2.55 1.85 27.94
C GLY A 345 3.40 3.00 28.50
N ASP A 346 4.47 3.37 27.80
CA ASP A 346 5.22 4.58 28.15
C ASP A 346 4.33 5.83 28.04
N SER A 347 4.56 6.77 28.96
CA SER A 347 3.70 7.97 29.10
C SER A 347 3.77 8.93 27.91
N SER A 348 4.75 8.77 27.03
CA SER A 348 4.93 9.62 25.85
C SER A 348 4.20 9.08 24.62
N THR A 349 3.71 7.85 24.66
CA THR A 349 3.04 7.19 23.53
C THR A 349 1.55 7.06 23.80
N GLN A 350 0.71 7.48 22.86
CA GLN A 350 -0.71 7.15 22.88
C GLN A 350 -0.88 5.74 22.32
N PHE A 351 -1.47 4.85 23.10
CA PHE A 351 -1.79 3.49 22.67
C PHE A 351 -3.30 3.30 22.54
N ARG A 352 -3.69 2.36 21.69
CA ARG A 352 -5.01 1.74 21.71
C ARG A 352 -4.82 0.25 21.82
N THR A 353 -5.56 -0.36 22.75
CA THR A 353 -5.48 -1.80 23.01
C THR A 353 -6.85 -2.43 22.91
N ILE A 354 -6.96 -3.43 22.05
CA ILE A 354 -8.21 -4.14 21.78
C ILE A 354 -7.96 -5.62 22.02
N ALA A 355 -8.79 -6.21 22.89
CA ALA A 355 -8.82 -7.65 23.05
C ALA A 355 -9.90 -8.23 22.13
N LEU A 356 -9.51 -9.22 21.35
CA LEU A 356 -10.35 -9.99 20.43
C LEU A 356 -10.45 -11.41 20.99
N SER A 357 -11.64 -11.83 21.43
CA SER A 357 -11.86 -13.21 21.90
C SER A 357 -12.58 -14.00 20.83
N GLU A 358 -11.99 -15.10 20.39
CA GLU A 358 -12.59 -16.02 19.44
C GLU A 358 -13.36 -17.12 20.18
N THR A 359 -14.64 -17.27 19.85
CA THR A 359 -15.50 -18.33 20.36
C THR A 359 -16.26 -18.95 19.22
N LYS A 360 -15.97 -20.23 18.91
CA LYS A 360 -16.56 -20.96 17.76
C LYS A 360 -16.46 -20.17 16.45
N ASP A 361 -15.25 -19.72 16.14
CA ASP A 361 -14.93 -18.94 14.92
C ASP A 361 -15.62 -17.57 14.82
N VAL A 362 -16.21 -17.07 15.93
CA VAL A 362 -16.76 -15.73 16.03
C VAL A 362 -15.87 -14.87 16.92
N TRP A 363 -15.43 -13.73 16.40
CA TRP A 363 -14.66 -12.75 17.15
C TRP A 363 -15.57 -11.78 17.91
N SER A 364 -15.26 -11.56 19.18
CA SER A 364 -15.81 -10.46 19.97
C SER A 364 -14.69 -9.50 20.35
N GLN A 365 -14.97 -8.20 20.28
CA GLN A 365 -13.99 -7.16 20.54
C GLN A 365 -14.28 -6.40 21.83
N THR A 366 -13.23 -6.00 22.55
CA THR A 366 -13.32 -5.13 23.72
C THR A 366 -12.12 -4.20 23.77
N LEU A 367 -12.38 -2.90 23.63
CA LEU A 367 -11.41 -1.84 23.87
C LEU A 367 -11.11 -1.73 25.37
N PHE A 368 -9.84 -1.61 25.74
CA PHE A 368 -9.43 -1.35 27.11
C PHE A 368 -8.28 -0.33 27.13
N ALA A 369 -8.05 0.29 28.29
CA ALA A 369 -6.98 1.29 28.44
C ALA A 369 -5.84 0.79 29.32
N GLN A 370 -6.17 0.18 30.46
CA GLN A 370 -5.19 -0.27 31.44
C GLN A 370 -5.42 -1.71 31.87
N SER A 371 -6.69 -2.14 31.99
CA SER A 371 -6.98 -3.51 32.39
C SER A 371 -8.32 -3.97 31.84
N LEU A 372 -8.40 -5.28 31.59
CA LEU A 372 -9.58 -5.99 31.13
C LEU A 372 -9.59 -7.38 31.78
N THR A 373 -10.74 -7.79 32.34
CA THR A 373 -10.93 -9.18 32.77
C THR A 373 -11.83 -9.89 31.78
N LEU A 374 -11.33 -11.00 31.26
CA LEU A 374 -12.03 -11.91 30.37
C LEU A 374 -12.35 -13.21 31.13
N TYR A 375 -13.43 -13.88 30.72
CA TYR A 375 -13.89 -15.13 31.30
C TYR A 375 -13.92 -16.21 30.20
N PRO A 376 -12.75 -16.76 29.80
CA PRO A 376 -12.71 -17.78 28.77
C PRO A 376 -13.52 -19.01 29.20
N ASP A 377 -14.34 -19.52 28.30
CA ASP A 377 -15.07 -20.77 28.48
C ASP A 377 -14.46 -21.91 27.64
N GLU A 378 -15.05 -23.10 27.70
CA GLU A 378 -14.59 -24.26 26.94
C GLU A 378 -14.65 -24.06 25.41
N SER A 379 -15.38 -23.07 24.93
CA SER A 379 -15.49 -22.71 23.52
C SER A 379 -14.61 -21.55 23.10
N THR A 380 -13.93 -20.89 24.05
CA THR A 380 -12.95 -19.86 23.76
C THR A 380 -11.63 -20.52 23.36
N THR A 381 -11.25 -20.38 22.09
CA THR A 381 -10.06 -21.03 21.52
C THR A 381 -8.84 -20.12 21.60
N ARG A 382 -9.03 -18.84 21.28
CA ARG A 382 -7.96 -17.86 21.09
C ARG A 382 -8.39 -16.50 21.64
N ILE A 383 -7.43 -15.75 22.17
CA ILE A 383 -7.55 -14.31 22.42
C ILE A 383 -6.41 -13.62 21.69
N ARG A 384 -6.71 -12.60 20.88
CA ARG A 384 -5.70 -11.71 20.30
C ARG A 384 -5.76 -10.36 20.98
N ILE A 385 -4.61 -9.81 21.34
CA ILE A 385 -4.49 -8.44 21.85
C ILE A 385 -3.84 -7.63 20.74
N VAL A 386 -4.63 -6.75 20.12
CA VAL A 386 -4.17 -5.79 19.13
C VAL A 386 -3.73 -4.54 19.84
N ILE A 387 -2.51 -4.09 19.55
CA ILE A 387 -1.91 -2.91 20.15
C ILE A 387 -1.44 -2.03 19.00
N THR A 388 -2.08 -0.89 18.86
CA THR A 388 -1.63 0.17 17.96
C THR A 388 -1.12 1.34 18.77
N ARG A 389 -0.20 2.09 18.17
CA ARG A 389 0.34 3.30 18.78
C ARG A 389 0.27 4.51 17.85
N SER A 390 0.23 5.68 18.48
CA SER A 390 0.50 6.96 17.83
C SER A 390 2.01 7.23 17.73
N GLU A 391 2.32 8.33 17.07
CA GLU A 391 3.67 8.81 16.71
C GLU A 391 4.60 9.10 17.88
N ALA A 392 4.12 9.74 18.96
CA ALA A 392 5.00 10.19 20.04
C ALA A 392 5.51 9.02 20.92
N GLY A 393 6.70 9.17 21.50
CA GLY A 393 7.23 8.29 22.54
C GLY A 393 8.00 7.07 22.05
N THR A 394 8.33 6.17 23.00
CA THR A 394 9.24 5.04 22.72
C THR A 394 8.54 3.81 22.16
N GLY A 395 7.21 3.77 22.19
CA GLY A 395 6.45 2.57 21.85
C GLY A 395 6.66 1.42 22.83
N LYS A 396 7.26 1.66 24.00
CA LYS A 396 7.52 0.62 25.01
C LYS A 396 6.23 0.35 25.77
N TYR A 397 5.92 -0.93 25.97
CA TYR A 397 4.79 -1.33 26.78
C TYR A 397 5.06 -2.66 27.48
N SER A 398 4.31 -2.91 28.54
CA SER A 398 4.24 -4.21 29.20
C SER A 398 2.79 -4.71 29.22
N ILE A 399 2.64 -6.03 29.12
CA ILE A 399 1.39 -6.75 29.35
C ILE A 399 1.60 -7.77 30.45
N ALA A 400 0.73 -7.71 31.45
CA ALA A 400 0.65 -8.70 32.52
C ALA A 400 -0.67 -9.47 32.39
N LEU A 401 -0.56 -10.78 32.20
CA LEU A 401 -1.67 -11.73 32.29
C LEU A 401 -1.70 -12.29 33.71
N ARG A 402 -2.86 -12.22 34.38
CA ARG A 402 -3.03 -12.66 35.77
C ARG A 402 -4.33 -13.44 35.94
N PRO A 403 -4.38 -14.43 36.85
CA PRO A 403 -5.66 -15.05 37.21
C PRO A 403 -6.59 -13.97 37.78
N GLY A 404 -7.78 -13.85 37.21
CA GLY A 404 -8.84 -13.01 37.77
C GLY A 404 -9.31 -13.57 39.11
N ILE A 405 -9.58 -12.67 40.06
CA ILE A 405 -10.14 -13.01 41.37
C ILE A 405 -11.65 -13.21 41.26
#